data_AF-A0A940GEJ8-F1
#
_entry.id   AF-A0A940GEJ8-F1
#
_cell.length_a   1.000
_cell.length_b   1.000
_cell.length_c   1.000
_cell.angle_alpha   90.00
_cell.angle_beta   90.00
_cell.angle_gamma   90.00
#
_symmetry.space_group_name_H-M   'P 1'
#
loop_
_entity.id
_entity.type
_entity.pdbx_description
1 polymer ?
#
loop_
_entity_poly.entity_id
_entity_poly.type
_entity_poly.pdbx_seq_one_letter_code
_entity_poly.pdbx_strand_id
1 'polypeptide(L)' 'MSFTYEFCVTRAREEAAAAERATLDNVRDRALRSEAAWLQMAQRERLVQTARDKAKRDKEAALLACPGE' A
#
# COMPACT_ATOMS: atom_id res chain seq x y z
N MET A 1 3.22 11.33 7.57
CA MET A 1 2.00 11.42 6.73
C MET A 1 1.66 10.00 6.29
N SER A 2 0.42 9.54 6.45
CA SER A 2 -0.04 8.22 5.95
C SER A 2 -1.03 8.49 4.81
N PHE A 3 -0.84 7.79 3.70
CA PHE A 3 -1.67 7.88 2.51
C PHE A 3 -2.52 6.63 2.40
N THR A 4 -3.69 6.71 1.78
CA THR A 4 -4.53 5.51 1.58
C THR A 4 -3.94 4.62 0.49
N TYR A 5 -4.26 3.31 0.54
CA TYR A 5 -3.87 2.36 -0.51
C TYR A 5 -4.29 2.85 -1.91
N GLU A 6 -5.55 3.28 -2.06
CA GLU A 6 -6.11 3.75 -3.33
C GLU A 6 -5.39 4.99 -3.86
N PHE A 7 -5.03 5.92 -2.97
CA PHE A 7 -4.25 7.10 -3.35
C PHE A 7 -2.88 6.71 -3.89
N CYS A 8 -2.16 5.85 -3.16
CA CYS A 8 -0.83 5.38 -3.59
C CYS A 8 -0.90 4.62 -4.92
N VAL A 9 -1.89 3.75 -5.13
CA VAL A 9 -2.08 3.04 -6.41
C VAL A 9 -2.42 4.00 -7.54
N THR A 10 -3.25 5.01 -7.29
CA THR A 10 -3.59 6.02 -8.29
C THR A 10 -2.35 6.79 -8.73
N ARG A 11 -1.53 7.24 -7.76
CA ARG A 11 -0.24 7.89 -8.05
C ARG A 11 0.74 6.99 -8.80
N ALA A 12 0.84 5.71 -8.42
CA ALA A 12 1.67 4.76 -9.14
C ALA A 12 1.27 4.66 -10.62
N ARG A 13 -0.04 4.59 -10.92
CA ARG A 13 -0.55 4.55 -12.30
C ARG A 13 -0.26 5.83 -13.08
N GLU A 14 -0.37 6.99 -12.44
CA GLU A 14 -0.02 8.28 -13.06
C GLU A 14 1.46 8.33 -13.48
N GLU A 15 2.36 7.87 -12.60
CA GLU A 15 3.79 7.80 -12.87
C GLU A 15 4.12 6.74 -13.94
N ALA A 16 3.46 5.58 -13.93
CA ALA A 16 3.59 4.56 -14.97
C ALA A 16 3.22 5.14 -16.35
N ALA A 17 2.08 5.84 -16.43
CA ALA A 17 1.65 6.48 -17.66
C ALA A 17 2.59 7.62 -18.09
N ALA A 18 3.24 8.30 -17.13
CA ALA A 18 4.29 9.28 -17.43
C ALA A 18 5.56 8.62 -17.98
N ALA A 19 5.94 7.44 -17.46
CA ALA A 19 7.05 6.66 -17.98
C ALA A 19 6.80 6.18 -19.41
N GLU A 20 5.58 5.72 -19.72
CA GLU A 20 5.18 5.30 -21.07
C GLU A 20 5.25 6.44 -22.10
N ARG A 21 4.91 7.67 -21.68
CA ARG A 21 4.96 8.86 -22.55
C ARG A 21 6.35 9.51 -22.63
N ALA A 22 7.30 9.08 -21.80
CA ALA A 22 8.61 9.70 -21.74
C ALA A 22 9.42 9.39 -23.01
N THR A 23 9.93 10.45 -23.65
CA THR A 23 10.79 10.34 -24.83
C THR A 23 12.28 10.24 -24.48
N LEU A 24 12.63 10.55 -23.24
CA LEU A 24 13.99 10.47 -22.73
C LEU A 24 14.08 9.37 -21.67
N ASP A 25 15.10 8.51 -21.78
CA ASP A 25 15.31 7.40 -20.87
C ASP A 25 15.46 7.87 -19.41
N ASN A 26 16.16 8.98 -19.18
CA ASN A 26 16.34 9.52 -17.82
C ASN A 26 15.01 9.98 -17.17
N VAL A 27 14.04 10.43 -17.97
CA VAL A 27 12.71 10.81 -17.51
C VAL A 27 11.89 9.54 -17.24
N ARG A 28 11.95 8.56 -18.15
CA ARG A 28 11.31 7.25 -17.96
C ARG A 28 11.78 6.59 -16.67
N ASP A 29 13.08 6.51 -16.46
CA ASP A 29 13.68 5.85 -15.29
C ASP A 29 13.34 6.57 -13.99
N ARG A 30 13.23 7.91 -14.02
CA ARG A 30 12.73 8.68 -12.88
C ARG A 30 11.27 8.34 -12.58
N ALA A 31 10.41 8.32 -13.59
CA ALA A 31 8.99 8.01 -13.44
C ALA A 31 8.78 6.58 -12.91
N LEU A 32 9.51 5.59 -13.43
CA LEU A 32 9.47 4.21 -12.92
C LEU A 32 9.93 4.09 -11.46
N ARG A 33 10.93 4.88 -11.04
CA ARG A 33 11.33 4.94 -9.61
C ARG A 33 10.25 5.56 -8.74
N SER A 34 9.57 6.60 -9.23
CA SER A 34 8.43 7.20 -8.53
C SER A 34 7.28 6.20 -8.40
N GLU A 35 6.91 5.52 -9.49
CA GLU A 35 5.91 4.45 -9.50
C GLU A 35 6.25 3.39 -8.44
N ALA A 36 7.48 2.87 -8.44
CA ALA A 36 7.91 1.87 -7.49
C ALA A 36 7.80 2.36 -6.04
N ALA A 37 8.14 3.61 -5.76
CA ALA A 37 7.99 4.20 -4.43
C ALA A 37 6.50 4.28 -3.99
N TRP A 38 5.60 4.66 -4.90
CA TRP A 38 4.16 4.67 -4.65
C TRP A 38 3.60 3.27 -4.39
N LEU A 39 4.02 2.26 -5.16
CA LEU A 39 3.62 0.88 -4.96
C LEU A 39 4.11 0.33 -3.61
N GLN A 40 5.35 0.64 -3.20
CA GLN A 40 5.85 0.25 -1.89
C GLN A 40 5.03 0.87 -0.75
N MET A 41 4.63 2.14 -0.88
CA MET A 41 3.75 2.78 0.09
C MET A 41 2.36 2.13 0.14
N ALA A 42 1.76 1.82 -1.02
CA ALA A 42 0.51 1.09 -1.10
C ALA A 42 0.60 -0.27 -0.38
N GLN A 43 1.67 -1.02 -0.64
CA GLN A 43 1.88 -2.32 -0.03
C GLN A 43 2.03 -2.23 1.50
N ARG A 44 2.76 -1.24 2.00
CA ARG A 44 2.88 -0.99 3.45
C ARG A 44 1.51 -0.74 4.08
N GLU A 45 0.69 0.10 3.47
CA GLU A 45 -0.66 0.39 3.98
C GLU A 45 -1.54 -0.86 3.98
N ARG A 46 -1.49 -1.68 2.93
CA ARG A 46 -2.21 -2.95 2.89
C ARG A 46 -1.76 -3.91 3.99
N LEU A 47 -0.45 -4.00 4.26
CA LEU A 47 0.08 -4.83 5.35
C LEU A 47 -0.40 -4.36 6.72
N VAL A 48 -0.41 -3.04 6.95
CA VAL A 48 -0.91 -2.44 8.19
C VAL A 48 -2.40 -2.76 8.38
N GLN A 49 -3.24 -2.61 7.35
CA GLN A 49 -4.66 -2.95 7.46
C GLN A 49 -4.86 -4.44 7.73
N THR A 50 -4.13 -5.30 7.01
CA THR A 50 -4.20 -6.76 7.22
C THR A 50 -3.79 -7.15 8.65
N ALA A 51 -2.75 -6.52 9.19
CA ALA A 51 -2.30 -6.75 10.56
C ALA A 51 -3.35 -6.30 11.59
N ARG A 52 -4.03 -5.17 11.36
CA ARG A 52 -5.12 -4.68 12.21
C ARG A 52 -6.31 -5.63 12.21
N ASP A 53 -6.73 -6.10 11.03
CA ASP A 53 -7.83 -7.05 10.90
C ASP A 53 -7.52 -8.38 11.60
N LYS A 54 -6.27 -8.87 11.46
CA LYS A 54 -5.82 -10.06 12.16
C LYS A 54 -5.86 -9.85 13.68
N ALA A 55 -5.30 -8.75 14.19
CA ALA A 55 -5.31 -8.45 15.62
C ALA A 55 -6.73 -8.35 16.20
N LYS A 56 -7.68 -7.79 15.43
CA LYS A 56 -9.09 -7.73 15.82
C LYS A 56 -9.70 -9.14 15.95
N ARG A 57 -9.48 -10.00 14.96
CA ARG A 57 -9.96 -11.40 14.97
C ARG A 57 -9.34 -12.19 16.10
N ASP A 58 -8.03 -12.04 16.33
CA ASP A 58 -7.33 -12.74 17.41
C ASP A 58 -7.86 -12.29 18.78
N LYS A 59 -8.17 -11.01 18.95
CA LYS A 59 -8.80 -10.48 20.17
C LYS A 59 -10.23 -11.01 20.36
N GLU A 60 -11.05 -11.02 19.31
CA GLU A 60 -12.40 -11.58 19.34
C GLU A 60 -12.37 -13.08 19.67
N ALA A 61 -11.45 -13.83 19.07
CA ALA A 61 -11.23 -15.24 19.37
C ALA A 61 -10.77 -15.47 20.82
N ALA A 62 -9.86 -14.63 21.34
CA ALA A 62 -9.42 -14.71 22.73
C ALA A 62 -10.55 -14.41 23.72
N LEU A 63 -11.41 -13.43 23.42
CA LEU A 63 -12.59 -13.11 24.23
C LEU A 63 -13.60 -14.27 24.24
N LEU A 64 -13.78 -14.96 23.10
CA LEU A 64 -14.65 -16.14 23.01
C LEU A 64 -14.04 -17.37 23.70
N ALA A 65 -12.71 -17.49 23.74
CA ALA A 65 -12.00 -18.61 24.36
C ALA A 65 -11.93 -18.54 25.90
N CYS A 66 -12.14 -17.36 26.49
CA CYS A 66 -12.27 -17.18 27.94
C CYS A 66 -13.68 -16.72 28.34
N PRO A 67 -14.73 -17.56 28.22
CA PRO A 67 -16.07 -17.21 28.68
C PRO A 67 -16.15 -17.41 30.20
N GLY A 68 -15.69 -16.43 30.98
CA GLY A 68 -15.92 -16.34 32.43
C GLY A 68 -15.11 -17.33 33.29
N GLU A 69 -14.20 -16.80 34.09
CA GLU A 69 -13.89 -17.35 35.41
C GLU A 69 -14.97 -16.92 36.41
#